data_AF-A0A0S8B311-F1
#
_entry.id   AF-A0A0S8B311-F1
#
_cell.length_a   1.000
_cell.length_b   1.000
_cell.length_c   1.000
_cell.angle_alpha   90.00
_cell.angle_beta   90.00
_cell.angle_gamma   90.00
#
_symmetry.space_group_name_H-M   'P 1'
#
loop_
_entity.id
_entity.type
_entity.pdbx_description
1 polymer ?
#
loop_
_entity_poly.entity_id
_entity_poly.type
_entity_poly.pdbx_seq_one_letter_code
_entity_poly.pdbx_strand_id
1 'polypeptide(L)' 'TVELASEREFEDLFPDCQLGAMPPFGNLYDMDVLVDKSLVDDEEIAFNACNHHELIRMAFKDFQKLVEPQILKFTYQP' A
#
# COMPACT_ATOMS: atom_id res chain seq x y z
N THR A 1 19.18 -1.41 8.63
CA THR A 1 18.46 -0.18 8.98
C THR A 1 17.49 0.12 7.86
N VAL A 2 16.34 0.70 8.17
CA VAL A 2 15.35 1.16 7.19
C VAL A 2 15.29 2.67 7.25
N GLU A 3 15.01 3.31 6.12
CA GLU A 3 14.87 4.77 6.00
C GLU A 3 13.69 5.11 5.09
N LEU A 4 13.18 6.34 5.20
CA LEU A 4 12.12 6.82 4.32
C LEU A 4 12.74 7.19 2.97
N ALA A 5 12.17 6.64 1.90
CA ALA A 5 12.49 7.09 0.55
C ALA A 5 11.95 8.50 0.32
N SER A 6 12.76 9.35 -0.30
CA SER A 6 12.34 10.61 -0.92
C SER A 6 11.50 10.34 -2.17
N GLU A 7 10.67 11.30 -2.54
CA GLU A 7 9.83 11.21 -3.74
C GLU A 7 10.61 10.88 -5.01
N ARG A 8 11.78 11.50 -5.17
CA ARG A 8 12.66 11.30 -6.32
C ARG A 8 13.22 9.88 -6.41
N GLU A 9 13.33 9.15 -5.31
CA GLU A 9 13.88 7.80 -5.29
C GLU A 9 12.89 6.76 -5.82
N PHE A 10 11.59 7.05 -5.82
CA PHE A 10 10.57 6.09 -6.21
C PHE A 10 9.62 6.58 -7.32
N GLU A 11 9.68 7.86 -7.74
CA GLU A 11 8.76 8.42 -8.74
C GLU A 11 8.67 7.57 -10.03
N ASP A 12 9.81 7.07 -10.51
CA ASP A 12 9.88 6.27 -11.73
C ASP A 12 9.39 4.82 -11.56
N LEU A 13 9.20 4.36 -10.32
CA LEU A 13 8.71 3.00 -10.02
C LEU A 13 7.19 2.88 -10.22
N PHE A 14 6.47 4.00 -10.26
CA PHE A 14 5.01 4.05 -10.39
C PHE A 14 4.58 4.89 -11.60
N PRO A 15 4.91 4.46 -12.84
CA PRO A 15 4.71 5.28 -14.05
C PRO A 15 3.25 5.65 -14.32
N ASP A 16 2.30 4.88 -13.77
CA ASP A 16 0.86 5.06 -13.97
C ASP A 16 0.18 5.91 -12.88
N CYS A 17 0.92 6.35 -11.85
CA CYS A 17 0.33 7.05 -10.71
C CYS A 17 0.90 8.45 -10.52
N GLN A 18 0.04 9.36 -10.07
CA GLN A 18 0.50 10.64 -9.54
C GLN A 18 1.34 10.37 -8.28
N LEU A 19 2.45 11.11 -8.15
CA LEU A 19 3.33 11.03 -7.00
C LEU A 19 2.54 11.27 -5.70
N GLY A 20 2.70 10.38 -4.73
CA GLY A 20 1.93 10.39 -3.47
C GLY A 20 0.51 9.80 -3.57
N ALA A 21 0.09 9.32 -4.74
CA ALA A 21 -1.21 8.67 -4.95
C ALA A 21 -1.11 7.16 -5.24
N MET A 22 0.06 6.55 -5.03
CA MET A 22 0.29 5.13 -5.34
C MET A 22 -0.58 4.23 -4.46
N PRO A 23 -1.22 3.20 -5.04
CA PRO A 23 -1.99 2.23 -4.28
C PRO A 23 -1.06 1.24 -3.54
N PRO A 24 -1.55 0.54 -2.49
CA PRO A 24 -0.81 -0.48 -1.77
C PRO A 24 -0.69 -1.81 -2.56
N PHE A 25 -0.58 -1.72 -3.89
CA PHE A 25 -0.45 -2.83 -4.84
C PHE A 25 0.99 -2.87 -5.39
N GLY A 26 1.97 -2.98 -4.49
CA GLY A 26 3.39 -3.08 -4.87
C GLY A 26 3.67 -4.26 -5.80
N ASN A 27 2.88 -5.33 -5.72
CA ASN A 27 2.95 -6.48 -6.62
C ASN A 27 2.72 -6.15 -8.10
N LEU A 28 2.05 -5.04 -8.43
CA LEU A 28 1.92 -4.56 -9.81
C LEU A 28 3.21 -3.90 -10.33
N TYR A 29 4.15 -3.60 -9.43
CA TYR A 29 5.41 -2.91 -9.68
C TYR A 29 6.63 -3.72 -9.20
N ASP A 30 6.49 -5.05 -9.06
CA ASP A 30 7.52 -5.96 -8.55
C ASP A 30 8.10 -5.57 -7.18
N MET A 31 7.28 -4.97 -6.32
CA MET A 31 7.65 -4.55 -4.96
C MET A 31 6.94 -5.37 -3.88
N ASP A 32 7.71 -5.80 -2.89
CA ASP A 32 7.17 -6.45 -1.68
C ASP A 32 6.26 -5.49 -0.90
N VAL A 33 5.11 -5.99 -0.45
CA VAL A 33 4.15 -5.22 0.36
C VAL A 33 4.16 -5.72 1.79
N LEU A 34 4.34 -4.80 2.73
CA LEU A 34 4.25 -5.06 4.17
C LEU A 34 2.95 -4.47 4.71
N VAL A 35 2.22 -5.24 5.52
CA VAL A 35 0.98 -4.79 6.19
C VAL A 35 1.14 -4.96 7.69
N ASP A 36 0.77 -3.94 8.45
CA ASP A 36 0.72 -4.07 9.91
C ASP A 36 -0.46 -4.93 10.34
N LYS A 37 -0.24 -5.78 11.34
CA LYS A 37 -1.25 -6.71 11.87
C LYS A 37 -2.55 -6.01 12.29
N SER A 38 -2.50 -4.75 12.71
CA SER A 38 -3.70 -3.98 13.06
C SER A 38 -4.70 -3.81 11.91
N LEU A 39 -4.23 -3.77 10.66
CA LEU A 39 -5.09 -3.62 9.48
C LEU A 39 -5.79 -4.94 9.09
N VAL A 40 -5.32 -6.08 9.61
CA VAL A 40 -5.89 -7.40 9.31
C VAL A 40 -7.26 -7.59 9.94
N ASP A 41 -7.53 -6.87 11.04
CA ASP A 41 -8.80 -6.93 11.76
C ASP A 41 -9.90 -6.05 11.11
N ASP A 42 -9.54 -5.22 10.12
CA ASP A 42 -10.50 -4.37 9.40
C ASP A 42 -11.24 -5.15 8.30
N GLU A 43 -12.57 -4.98 8.22
CA GLU A 43 -13.37 -5.62 7.18
C GLU A 43 -13.04 -5.09 5.77
N GLU A 44 -12.76 -3.79 5.68
CA GLU A 44 -12.50 -3.07 4.44
C GLU A 44 -11.38 -2.05 4.60
N ILE A 45 -10.65 -1.82 3.51
CA ILE A 45 -9.64 -0.77 3.40
C ILE A 45 -10.00 0.20 2.27
N ALA A 46 -9.53 1.43 2.39
CA ALA A 46 -9.63 2.45 1.34
C ALA A 46 -8.26 3.05 1.03
N PHE A 47 -7.96 3.25 -0.25
CA PHE A 47 -6.68 3.79 -0.72
C PHE A 47 -6.83 4.50 -2.07
N ASN A 48 -5.82 5.27 -2.48
CA ASN A 48 -5.84 6.06 -3.71
C ASN A 48 -5.86 5.21 -4.99
N ALA A 49 -6.57 5.67 -6.02
CA ALA A 49 -6.65 5.04 -7.33
C ALA A 49 -5.63 5.64 -8.32
N CYS A 50 -4.35 5.75 -7.94
CA CYS A 50 -3.29 6.40 -8.72
C CYS A 50 -3.50 7.91 -9.02
N ASN A 51 -4.47 8.53 -8.37
CA ASN A 51 -4.69 9.99 -8.39
C ASN A 51 -5.25 10.48 -7.04
N HIS A 52 -5.31 11.80 -6.86
CA HIS A 52 -5.74 12.43 -5.60
C HIS A 52 -7.25 12.67 -5.45
N HIS A 53 -8.07 12.23 -6.42
CA HIS A 53 -9.51 12.53 -6.45
C HIS A 53 -10.38 11.28 -6.34
N GLU A 54 -9.81 10.09 -6.49
CA GLU A 54 -10.52 8.82 -6.49
C GLU A 54 -9.92 7.85 -5.47
N LEU A 55 -10.80 7.11 -4.80
CA LEU A 55 -10.45 6.08 -3.83
C LEU A 55 -11.04 4.74 -4.27
N ILE A 56 -10.27 3.68 -4.08
CA ILE A 56 -10.77 2.31 -4.12
C ILE A 56 -11.09 1.90 -2.69
N ARG A 57 -12.29 1.35 -2.48
CA ARG A 57 -12.70 0.69 -1.24
C ARG A 57 -12.98 -0.77 -1.54
N MET A 58 -12.38 -1.67 -0.77
CA MET A 58 -12.56 -3.11 -0.96
C MET A 58 -12.37 -3.86 0.36
N ALA A 59 -12.85 -5.11 0.41
CA ALA A 59 -12.63 -5.97 1.55
C ALA A 59 -11.14 -6.28 1.72
N PHE A 60 -10.63 -6.19 2.96
CA PHE A 60 -9.21 -6.47 3.23
C PHE A 60 -8.82 -7.89 2.82
N LYS A 61 -9.73 -8.86 3.02
CA LYS A 61 -9.53 -10.26 2.61
C LYS A 61 -9.27 -10.44 1.11
N ASP A 62 -9.84 -9.56 0.28
CA ASP A 62 -9.67 -9.63 -1.17
C ASP A 62 -8.38 -8.94 -1.58
N PHE A 63 -8.03 -7.83 -0.91
CA PHE A 63 -6.69 -7.23 -1.02
C PHE A 63 -5.59 -8.24 -0.68
N GLN A 64 -5.70 -8.93 0.46
CA GLN A 64 -4.72 -9.92 0.90
C GLN A 64 -4.52 -11.06 -0.11
N LYS A 65 -5.60 -11.50 -0.77
CA LYS A 65 -5.52 -12.55 -1.81
C LYS A 65 -4.87 -12.07 -3.11
N LEU A 66 -5.03 -10.79 -3.46
CA LEU A 66 -4.50 -10.24 -4.70
C LEU A 66 -3.03 -9.80 -4.57
N VAL A 67 -2.67 -9.27 -3.39
CA VAL A 67 -1.36 -8.66 -3.14
C VAL A 67 -0.41 -9.61 -2.42
N GLU A 68 -0.93 -10.60 -1.70
CA GLU A 68 -0.15 -11.55 -0.88
C GLU A 68 0.90 -10.85 0.03
N PRO A 69 0.51 -9.83 0.82
CA PRO A 69 1.47 -9.04 1.59
C PRO A 69 2.07 -9.82 2.76
N GLN A 70 3.26 -9.42 3.19
CA GLN A 70 3.84 -9.88 4.46
C GLN A 70 3.20 -9.15 5.64
N ILE A 71 2.58 -9.90 6.54
CA ILE A 71 1.94 -9.35 7.74
C ILE A 71 2.93 -9.31 8.90
N LEU A 72 3.17 -8.11 9.43
CA LEU A 72 4.14 -7.85 10.49
C LEU A 72 3.52 -6.98 11.59
N LYS A 73 4.14 -6.89 12.78
CA LYS A 73 3.77 -5.90 13.80
C LYS A 73 4.87 -4.86 13.89
N PHE A 74 4.63 -3.67 13.37
CA PHE A 74 5.66 -2.62 13.27
C PHE A 74 5.14 -1.20 13.47
N THR A 75 3.82 -1.00 13.56
CA THR A 75 3.23 0.29 13.92
C THR A 75 3.17 0.46 15.44
N TYR A 76 3.25 1.71 15.89
CA TYR A 76 2.91 2.08 17.26
C TYR A 76 1.40 2.26 17.38
N GLN A 77 0.79 1.53 18.30
CA GLN A 77 -0.60 1.76 18.70
C GLN A 77 -0.59 2.50 20.04
N PRO A 78 -1.11 3.74 20.11
CA PRO A 78 -1.18 4.53 21.34
C PRO A 78 -2.10 3.93 22.41
#